data_AF-A0A165RJP0-F1
#
_entry.id   AF-A0A165RJP0-F1
#
_cell.length_a   1.000
_cell.length_b   1.000
_cell.length_c   1.000
_cell.angle_alpha   90.00
_cell.angle_beta   90.00
_cell.angle_gamma   90.00
#
_symmetry.space_group_name_H-M   'P 1'
#
loop_
_entity.id
_entity.type
_entity.pdbx_description
1 polymer ?
#
loop_
_entity_poly.entity_id
_entity_poly.type
_entity_poly.pdbx_seq_one_letter_code
_entity_poly.pdbx_strand_id
1 'polypeptide(L)'
;MKKVIPILLWTLAAFTTISCSSDSSTPTTEKIKERTVLSSYVVKETFKNGMNIYTVNFTYDKDNKVEKHVLKYESIEGNTSKKVSTTTYNYTYNNNKQLVSVQKVNDQDRKNTVLVFEYDHKQQMTKLSDKTDSYEVTFLHNEKKQINEALTPSSSVQRNTHFRYDNEGNLAGVSTNNNPNVSESYTYDSYKNPFRNIPINIQLDLNRTMATDIIYYYAPVNNISTYKLGLREEGNIQYEYNSDNYPTSSKKTVDDSVITETFVYKKIKE
;
A
#
# COMPACT_ATOMS: atom_id res chain seq x y z
N MET A 1 -38.36 53.64 6.21
CA MET A 1 -39.27 52.50 5.93
C MET A 1 -38.60 51.22 6.44
N LYS A 2 -39.03 50.70 7.59
CA LYS A 2 -38.52 49.46 8.20
C LYS A 2 -39.54 48.35 7.93
N LYS A 3 -39.12 47.27 7.27
CA LYS A 3 -39.96 46.09 7.00
C LYS A 3 -39.95 45.18 8.24
N VAL A 4 -41.14 44.84 8.73
CA VAL A 4 -41.39 43.87 9.80
C VAL A 4 -41.65 42.52 9.13
N ILE A 5 -40.98 41.46 9.61
CA ILE A 5 -41.20 40.07 9.19
C ILE A 5 -41.99 39.39 10.32
N PRO A 6 -43.13 38.72 10.06
CA PRO A 6 -43.82 37.94 11.08
C PRO A 6 -43.19 36.54 11.19
N ILE A 7 -42.93 36.14 12.43
CA ILE A 7 -42.50 34.79 12.83
C ILE A 7 -43.76 33.93 13.01
N LEU A 8 -43.88 32.85 12.24
CA LEU A 8 -44.88 31.81 12.45
C LEU A 8 -44.31 30.72 13.35
N LEU A 9 -44.82 30.64 14.59
CA LEU A 9 -44.56 29.56 15.53
C LEU A 9 -45.55 28.42 15.23
N TRP A 10 -45.05 27.25 14.83
CA TRP A 10 -45.83 26.00 14.80
C TRP A 10 -45.51 25.18 16.05
N THR A 11 -46.46 25.13 16.99
CA THR A 11 -46.48 24.16 18.08
C THR A 11 -46.95 22.80 17.56
N LEU A 12 -46.04 21.83 17.49
CA LEU A 12 -46.40 20.42 17.30
C LEU A 12 -46.54 19.77 18.69
N ALA A 13 -47.77 19.43 19.07
CA ALA A 13 -48.03 18.55 20.20
C ALA A 13 -48.08 17.10 19.68
N ALA A 14 -47.12 16.27 20.09
CA ALA A 14 -47.14 14.83 19.83
C ALA A 14 -47.54 14.08 21.11
N PHE A 15 -48.65 13.36 21.04
CA PHE A 15 -49.08 12.42 22.08
C PHE A 15 -48.24 11.15 22.00
N THR A 16 -47.58 10.78 23.10
CA THR A 16 -46.93 9.46 23.24
C THR A 16 -47.90 8.47 23.85
N THR A 17 -48.25 7.42 23.11
CA THR A 17 -48.90 6.23 23.68
C THR A 17 -47.83 5.27 24.19
N ILE A 18 -47.95 4.87 25.45
CA ILE A 18 -47.11 3.84 26.07
C ILE A 18 -47.72 2.49 25.69
N SER A 19 -47.05 1.76 24.80
CA SER A 19 -47.36 0.36 24.50
C SER A 19 -46.32 -0.52 25.20
N CYS A 20 -46.73 -1.24 26.24
CA CYS A 20 -45.95 -2.33 26.82
C CYS A 20 -46.07 -3.56 25.90
N SER A 21 -45.13 -3.72 24.96
CA SER A 21 -44.91 -5.00 24.27
C SER A 21 -43.92 -5.83 25.09
N SER A 22 -44.35 -7.02 25.50
CA SER A 22 -43.50 -8.04 26.10
C SER A 22 -42.66 -8.70 25.00
N ASP A 23 -41.55 -8.07 24.65
CA ASP A 23 -40.62 -8.61 23.66
C ASP A 23 -39.69 -9.65 24.29
N SER A 24 -39.95 -10.91 23.93
CA SER A 24 -39.03 -12.04 24.04
C SER A 24 -37.75 -11.70 23.25
N SER A 25 -36.71 -11.23 23.95
CA SER A 25 -35.40 -10.99 23.38
C SER A 25 -34.72 -12.32 23.06
N THR A 26 -34.88 -12.80 21.83
CA THR A 26 -33.95 -13.78 21.27
C THR A 26 -32.57 -13.13 21.25
N PRO A 27 -31.53 -13.76 21.84
CA PRO A 27 -30.18 -13.23 21.81
C PRO A 27 -29.77 -13.13 20.34
N THR A 28 -29.62 -11.89 19.87
CA THR A 28 -29.17 -11.60 18.53
C THR A 28 -27.71 -12.03 18.47
N THR A 29 -27.43 -13.15 17.82
CA THR A 29 -26.06 -13.61 17.60
C THR A 29 -25.32 -12.52 16.85
N GLU A 30 -24.45 -11.78 17.55
CA GLU A 30 -23.66 -10.72 16.96
C GLU A 30 -22.81 -11.32 15.85
N LYS A 31 -23.12 -10.94 14.60
CA LYS A 31 -22.43 -11.47 13.43
C LYS A 31 -21.01 -10.91 13.46
N ILE A 32 -20.05 -11.75 13.84
CA ILE A 32 -18.63 -11.41 13.86
C ILE A 32 -18.27 -10.83 12.48
N LYS A 33 -17.75 -9.60 12.49
CA LYS A 33 -17.36 -8.91 11.27
C LYS A 33 -16.06 -9.54 10.75
N GLU A 34 -16.03 -9.91 9.48
CA GLU A 34 -14.83 -10.48 8.85
C GLU A 34 -14.24 -9.53 7.82
N ARG A 35 -12.90 -9.52 7.72
CA ARG A 35 -12.13 -8.77 6.72
C ARG A 35 -11.30 -9.71 5.85
N THR A 36 -11.30 -9.47 4.54
CA THR A 36 -10.35 -10.13 3.62
C THR A 36 -8.99 -9.45 3.70
N VAL A 37 -7.93 -10.22 3.92
CA VAL A 37 -6.54 -9.75 3.89
C VAL A 37 -5.66 -10.66 3.03
N LEU A 38 -4.57 -10.11 2.49
CA LEU A 38 -3.59 -10.85 1.70
C LEU A 38 -2.74 -11.73 2.64
N SER A 39 -2.78 -13.04 2.44
CA SER A 39 -1.98 -14.00 3.21
C SER A 39 -0.63 -14.26 2.57
N SER A 40 -0.59 -14.38 1.25
CA SER A 40 0.65 -14.53 0.49
C SER A 40 0.52 -13.95 -0.92
N TYR A 41 1.67 -13.66 -1.52
CA TYR A 41 1.81 -13.07 -2.84
C TYR A 41 3.03 -13.65 -3.52
N VAL A 42 2.86 -14.13 -4.75
CA VAL A 42 3.94 -14.75 -5.53
C VAL A 42 4.09 -14.00 -6.84
N VAL A 43 5.33 -13.62 -7.17
CA VAL A 43 5.70 -13.05 -8.47
C VAL A 43 6.61 -14.04 -9.18
N LYS A 44 6.30 -14.35 -10.43
CA LYS A 44 7.16 -15.13 -11.32
C LYS A 44 7.51 -14.30 -12.54
N GLU A 45 8.78 -13.99 -12.70
CA GLU A 45 9.32 -13.32 -13.87
C GLU A 45 10.03 -14.37 -14.73
N THR A 46 9.47 -14.69 -15.89
CA THR A 46 9.99 -15.69 -16.83
C THR A 46 10.69 -14.99 -17.97
N PHE A 47 11.91 -15.39 -18.28
CA PHE A 47 12.71 -14.88 -19.41
C PHE A 47 13.26 -16.08 -20.22
N LYS A 48 13.85 -15.80 -21.38
CA LYS A 48 14.25 -16.83 -22.37
C LYS A 48 14.96 -18.06 -21.79
N ASN A 49 15.83 -17.88 -20.80
CA ASN A 49 16.68 -18.94 -20.25
C ASN A 49 16.45 -19.21 -18.75
N GLY A 50 15.38 -18.70 -18.14
CA GLY A 50 15.18 -18.87 -16.71
C GLY A 50 13.98 -18.15 -16.13
N MET A 51 13.91 -18.15 -14.81
CA MET A 51 12.84 -17.54 -14.05
C MET A 51 13.34 -17.01 -12.72
N ASN A 52 12.83 -15.86 -12.30
CA ASN A 52 12.92 -15.38 -10.92
C ASN A 52 11.57 -15.59 -10.24
N ILE A 53 11.57 -16.11 -9.01
CA ILE A 53 10.39 -16.31 -8.18
C ILE A 53 10.56 -15.52 -6.89
N TYR A 54 9.60 -14.66 -6.60
CA TYR A 54 9.49 -13.94 -5.33
C TYR A 54 8.25 -14.44 -4.60
N THR A 55 8.39 -14.92 -3.37
CA THR A 55 7.28 -15.39 -2.54
C THR A 55 7.23 -14.57 -1.26
N VAL A 56 6.13 -13.87 -1.05
CA VAL A 56 5.86 -13.07 0.15
C VAL A 56 4.81 -13.76 0.99
N ASN A 57 5.09 -13.93 2.29
CA ASN A 57 4.11 -14.42 3.26
C ASN A 57 3.95 -13.41 4.39
N PHE A 58 2.70 -13.10 4.76
CA PHE A 58 2.37 -12.14 5.81
C PHE A 58 1.93 -12.83 7.09
N THR A 59 2.42 -12.34 8.23
CA THR A 59 1.93 -12.69 9.56
C THR A 59 1.21 -11.48 10.14
N TYR A 60 0.08 -11.74 10.81
CA TYR A 60 -0.78 -10.71 11.35
C TYR A 60 -0.85 -10.84 12.88
N ASP A 61 -0.85 -9.71 13.58
CA ASP A 61 -1.05 -9.65 15.02
C ASP A 61 -2.53 -9.82 15.41
N LYS A 62 -2.81 -9.80 16.72
CA LYS A 62 -4.16 -9.88 17.29
C LYS A 62 -5.08 -8.72 16.91
N ASP A 63 -4.51 -7.58 16.51
CA ASP A 63 -5.24 -6.39 16.08
C ASP A 63 -5.36 -6.36 14.54
N ASN A 64 -5.08 -7.49 13.87
CA ASN A 64 -5.15 -7.68 12.43
C ASN A 64 -4.21 -6.78 11.61
N LYS A 65 -3.08 -6.35 12.19
CA LYS A 65 -2.03 -5.65 11.47
C LYS A 65 -0.93 -6.61 11.05
N VAL A 66 -0.22 -6.28 9.98
CA VAL A 66 0.95 -7.05 9.56
C VAL A 66 2.08 -6.82 10.55
N GLU A 67 2.38 -7.80 11.39
CA GLU A 67 3.54 -7.75 12.31
C GLU A 67 4.84 -8.08 11.60
N LYS A 68 4.77 -8.92 10.55
CA LYS A 68 5.93 -9.46 9.86
C LYS A 68 5.56 -9.86 8.43
N HIS A 69 6.52 -9.74 7.52
CA HIS A 69 6.48 -10.53 6.31
C HIS A 69 7.83 -11.14 5.97
N VAL A 70 7.79 -12.24 5.22
CA VAL A 70 8.98 -12.95 4.73
C VAL A 70 8.94 -12.97 3.21
N LEU A 71 9.96 -12.37 2.59
CA LEU A 71 10.22 -12.41 1.15
C LEU A 71 11.26 -13.49 0.87
N LYS A 72 10.89 -14.53 0.13
CA LYS A 72 11.83 -15.51 -0.43
C LYS A 72 12.05 -15.18 -1.89
N TYR A 73 13.31 -15.19 -2.32
CA TYR A 73 13.73 -15.08 -3.70
C TYR A 73 14.38 -16.38 -4.14
N GLU A 74 14.02 -16.83 -5.34
CA GLU A 74 14.66 -17.96 -6.02
C GLU A 74 14.93 -17.61 -7.49
N SER A 75 16.14 -17.88 -7.97
CA SER A 75 16.50 -17.81 -9.38
C SER A 75 16.69 -19.21 -9.95
N ILE A 76 16.03 -19.51 -11.06
CA ILE A 76 16.05 -20.79 -11.75
C ILE A 76 16.61 -20.58 -13.15
N GLU A 77 17.60 -21.37 -13.54
CA GLU A 77 18.16 -21.41 -14.88
C GLU A 77 18.06 -22.84 -15.42
N GLY A 78 17.33 -23.02 -16.53
CA GLY A 78 16.90 -24.36 -16.96
C GLY A 78 16.09 -25.07 -15.87
N ASN A 79 16.58 -26.21 -15.39
CA ASN A 79 15.95 -27.02 -14.34
C ASN A 79 16.68 -26.92 -12.99
N THR A 80 17.54 -25.91 -12.78
CA THR A 80 18.39 -25.83 -11.59
C THR A 80 18.20 -24.51 -10.85
N SER A 81 17.99 -24.60 -9.55
CA SER A 81 17.99 -23.44 -8.64
C SER A 81 19.42 -22.93 -8.48
N LYS A 82 19.64 -21.64 -8.78
CA LYS A 82 20.97 -21.00 -8.79
C LYS A 82 21.21 -20.14 -7.57
N LYS A 83 20.18 -19.48 -7.07
CA LYS A 83 20.27 -18.56 -5.94
C LYS A 83 18.98 -18.57 -5.16
N VAL A 84 19.11 -18.69 -3.85
CA VAL A 84 18.00 -18.56 -2.90
C VAL A 84 18.41 -17.55 -1.84
N SER A 85 17.48 -16.65 -1.49
CA SER A 85 17.62 -15.80 -0.32
C SER A 85 16.28 -15.55 0.33
N THR A 86 16.31 -15.28 1.62
CA THR A 86 15.15 -14.98 2.44
C THR A 86 15.39 -13.65 3.12
N THR A 87 14.41 -12.76 3.08
CA THR A 87 14.44 -11.50 3.80
C THR A 87 13.22 -11.41 4.69
N THR A 88 13.46 -11.20 5.98
CA THR A 88 12.42 -10.99 6.97
C THR A 88 12.28 -9.50 7.24
N TYR A 89 11.05 -9.02 7.27
CA TYR A 89 10.70 -7.65 7.60
C TYR A 89 9.80 -7.68 8.83
N ASN A 90 10.25 -7.05 9.91
CA ASN A 90 9.47 -6.92 11.14
C ASN A 90 8.95 -5.49 11.25
N TYR A 91 7.66 -5.34 11.54
CA TYR A 91 6.97 -4.05 11.63
C TYR A 91 6.71 -3.71 13.09
N THR A 92 7.00 -2.46 13.48
CA THR A 92 6.67 -1.96 14.82
C THR A 92 5.69 -0.80 14.71
N TYR A 93 4.64 -0.86 15.52
CA TYR A 93 3.60 0.18 15.58
C TYR A 93 3.58 0.87 16.94
N ASN A 94 3.20 2.15 16.96
CA ASN A 94 2.94 2.87 18.20
C ASN A 94 1.48 2.69 18.68
N ASN A 95 1.15 3.33 19.82
CA ASN A 95 -0.19 3.30 20.42
C ASN A 95 -1.27 3.95 19.53
N ASN A 96 -0.90 4.90 18.67
CA ASN A 96 -1.78 5.50 17.67
C ASN A 96 -1.96 4.62 16.42
N LYS A 97 -1.45 3.39 16.47
CA LYS A 97 -1.48 2.41 15.40
C LYS A 97 -0.66 2.80 14.14
N GLN A 98 0.23 3.78 14.23
CA GLN A 98 1.13 4.20 13.14
C GLN A 98 2.38 3.32 13.08
N LEU A 99 2.90 3.08 11.87
CA LEU A 99 4.14 2.34 11.65
C LEU A 99 5.34 3.20 12.04
N VAL A 100 6.10 2.82 13.06
CA VAL A 100 7.25 3.62 13.54
C VAL A 100 8.61 3.03 13.20
N SER A 101 8.68 1.73 12.89
CA SER A 101 9.92 1.10 12.48
C SER A 101 9.69 -0.12 11.59
N VAL A 102 10.62 -0.35 10.66
CA VAL A 102 10.77 -1.59 9.89
C VAL A 102 12.19 -2.09 10.03
N GLN A 103 12.35 -3.31 10.52
CA GLN A 103 13.63 -4.01 10.52
C GLN A 103 13.66 -5.06 9.41
N LYS A 104 14.60 -4.91 8.47
CA LYS A 104 14.83 -5.82 7.34
C LYS A 104 16.10 -6.63 7.59
N VAL A 105 15.96 -7.95 7.72
CA VAL A 105 17.06 -8.89 7.95
C VAL A 105 17.10 -9.89 6.81
N ASN A 106 18.21 -9.92 6.07
CA ASN A 106 18.44 -10.94 5.04
C ASN A 106 19.14 -12.16 5.65
N ASP A 107 18.73 -13.37 5.29
CA ASP A 107 19.22 -14.67 5.80
C ASP A 107 20.68 -14.97 5.49
N GLN A 108 21.30 -14.21 4.59
CA GLN A 108 22.74 -14.23 4.40
C GLN A 108 23.48 -13.34 5.40
N ASP A 109 22.76 -12.73 6.36
CA ASP A 109 23.20 -11.76 7.39
C ASP A 109 24.04 -10.59 6.85
N ARG A 110 23.98 -10.34 5.53
CA ARG A 110 24.79 -9.31 4.87
C ARG A 110 24.25 -7.90 5.06
N LYS A 111 22.98 -7.76 5.46
CA LYS A 111 22.33 -6.46 5.65
C LYS A 111 21.21 -6.56 6.69
N ASN A 112 21.36 -5.81 7.78
CA ASN A 112 20.33 -5.53 8.77
C ASN A 112 19.98 -4.03 8.66
N THR A 113 18.90 -3.73 7.95
CA THR A 113 18.44 -2.35 7.76
C THR A 113 17.36 -2.01 8.76
N VAL A 114 17.49 -0.88 9.44
CA VAL A 114 16.47 -0.36 10.36
C VAL A 114 15.95 0.97 9.81
N LEU A 115 14.71 0.96 9.34
CA LEU A 115 14.00 2.15 8.91
C LEU A 115 13.14 2.67 10.06
N VAL A 116 13.19 3.97 10.33
CA VAL A 116 12.41 4.64 11.37
C VAL A 116 11.57 5.74 10.73
N PHE A 117 10.32 5.87 11.19
CA PHE A 117 9.38 6.86 10.68
C PHE A 117 8.96 7.83 11.78
N GLU A 118 8.91 9.12 11.43
CA GLU A 118 8.45 10.18 12.33
C GLU A 118 7.16 10.81 11.82
N TYR A 119 6.35 11.31 12.75
CA TYR A 119 5.03 11.87 12.48
C TYR A 119 4.87 13.25 13.12
N ASP A 120 4.14 14.14 12.46
CA ASP A 120 3.76 15.44 13.04
C ASP A 120 2.61 15.32 14.06
N HIS A 121 2.27 16.45 14.70
CA HIS A 121 1.12 16.55 15.61
C HIS A 121 -0.24 16.30 14.93
N LYS A 122 -0.29 16.28 13.59
CA LYS A 122 -1.48 15.95 12.78
C LYS A 122 -1.46 14.49 12.32
N GLN A 123 -0.54 13.68 12.83
CA GLN A 123 -0.41 12.26 12.55
C GLN A 123 0.01 11.93 11.11
N GLN A 124 0.66 12.86 10.40
CA GLN A 124 1.21 12.69 9.06
C GLN A 124 2.68 12.28 9.11
N MET A 125 3.12 11.34 8.27
CA MET A 125 4.51 10.88 8.23
C MET A 125 5.41 11.96 7.63
N THR A 126 6.24 12.61 8.44
CA THR A 126 7.09 13.72 7.99
C THR A 126 8.50 13.30 7.64
N LYS A 127 8.95 12.14 8.12
CA LYS A 127 10.33 11.70 7.92
C LYS A 127 10.45 10.18 7.84
N LEU A 128 11.37 9.73 6.99
CA LEU A 128 11.92 8.38 6.95
C LEU A 128 13.43 8.48 7.21
N SER A 129 13.96 7.61 8.08
CA SER A 129 15.41 7.51 8.34
C SER A 129 15.86 6.06 8.24
N ASP A 130 16.88 5.78 7.43
CA ASP A 130 17.63 4.53 7.47
C ASP A 130 18.78 4.69 8.47
N LYS A 131 18.65 4.04 9.63
CA LYS A 131 19.66 4.10 10.71
C LYS A 131 20.91 3.28 10.40
N THR A 132 20.88 2.44 9.36
CA THR A 132 22.03 1.63 8.94
C THR A 132 22.89 2.41 7.95
N ASP A 133 22.28 3.07 6.97
CA ASP A 133 22.99 3.74 5.87
C ASP A 133 23.10 5.28 6.03
N SER A 134 22.66 5.85 7.17
CA SER A 134 22.61 7.30 7.43
C SER A 134 21.85 8.09 6.35
N TYR A 135 20.81 7.48 5.79
CA TYR A 135 19.95 8.07 4.78
C TYR A 135 18.69 8.64 5.43
N GLU A 136 18.27 9.84 5.02
CA GLU A 136 17.04 10.46 5.50
C GLU A 136 16.22 11.00 4.34
N VAL A 137 14.90 11.01 4.50
CA VAL A 137 13.95 11.62 3.57
C VAL A 137 12.96 12.44 4.38
N THR A 138 12.74 13.68 3.98
CA THR A 138 11.70 14.54 4.55
C THR A 138 10.52 14.62 3.58
N PHE A 139 9.31 14.53 4.09
CA PHE A 139 8.09 14.52 3.28
C PHE A 139 7.29 15.81 3.44
N LEU A 140 6.85 16.37 2.31
CA LEU A 140 5.84 17.42 2.25
C LEU A 140 4.51 16.83 1.82
N HIS A 141 3.42 17.47 2.25
CA HIS A 141 2.06 16.99 2.03
C HIS A 141 1.22 18.05 1.32
N ASN A 142 0.29 17.59 0.48
CA ASN A 142 -0.74 18.42 -0.12
C ASN A 142 -1.92 18.68 0.84
N GLU A 143 -2.93 19.43 0.40
CA GLU A 143 -4.13 19.74 1.19
C GLU A 143 -4.97 18.51 1.54
N LYS A 144 -4.90 17.45 0.72
CA LYS A 144 -5.52 16.14 0.99
C LYS A 144 -4.68 15.28 1.94
N LYS A 145 -3.62 15.85 2.54
CA LYS A 145 -2.69 15.19 3.46
C LYS A 145 -1.90 14.04 2.83
N GLN A 146 -1.76 14.00 1.50
CA GLN A 146 -0.96 12.99 0.79
C GLN A 146 0.47 13.51 0.62
N ILE A 147 1.48 12.65 0.73
CA ILE A 147 2.88 13.02 0.44
C ILE A 147 2.98 13.43 -1.03
N ASN A 148 3.20 14.72 -1.31
CA ASN A 148 3.34 15.23 -2.68
C ASN A 148 4.80 15.51 -3.06
N GLU A 149 5.72 15.50 -2.08
CA GLU A 149 7.15 15.66 -2.33
C GLU A 149 7.99 14.90 -1.29
N ALA A 150 9.04 14.25 -1.75
CA ALA A 150 10.09 13.64 -0.93
C ALA A 150 11.42 14.37 -1.19
N LEU A 151 12.00 14.89 -0.12
CA LEU A 151 13.26 15.64 -0.11
C LEU A 151 14.36 14.73 0.42
N THR A 152 15.30 14.37 -0.43
CA THR A 152 16.50 13.60 -0.05
C THR A 152 17.71 14.55 -0.01
N PRO A 153 18.23 14.89 1.18
CA PRO A 153 19.49 15.60 1.29
C PRO A 153 20.62 14.69 0.78
N SER A 154 21.23 15.09 -0.32
CA SER A 154 22.46 14.47 -0.83
C SER A 154 23.60 15.48 -0.71
N SER A 155 24.81 14.98 -0.47
CA SER A 155 26.01 15.80 -0.24
C SER A 155 26.42 16.65 -1.44
N SER A 156 25.87 16.38 -2.64
CA SER A 156 26.23 17.07 -3.88
C SER A 156 25.05 17.76 -4.58
N VAL A 157 23.86 17.16 -4.60
CA VAL A 157 22.66 17.73 -5.24
C VAL A 157 21.41 17.24 -4.53
N GLN A 158 20.60 18.15 -4.01
CA GLN A 158 19.30 17.80 -3.44
C GLN A 158 18.41 17.13 -4.48
N ARG A 159 17.96 15.90 -4.19
CA ARG A 159 16.99 15.19 -5.03
C ARG A 159 15.60 15.42 -4.46
N ASN A 160 14.71 15.96 -5.29
CA ASN A 160 13.29 16.09 -4.95
C ASN A 160 12.51 15.16 -5.87
N THR A 161 11.72 14.27 -5.26
CA THR A 161 10.76 13.43 -5.97
C THR A 161 9.37 13.99 -5.75
N HIS A 162 8.64 14.30 -6.82
CA HIS A 162 7.28 14.82 -6.76
C HIS A 162 6.28 13.72 -7.07
N PHE A 163 5.18 13.69 -6.31
CA PHE A 163 4.11 12.71 -6.45
C PHE A 163 2.80 13.41 -6.80
N ARG A 164 2.10 12.87 -7.79
CA ARG A 164 0.78 13.33 -8.22
C ARG A 164 -0.23 12.23 -8.03
N TYR A 165 -1.41 12.59 -7.57
CA TYR A 165 -2.51 11.67 -7.33
C TYR A 165 -3.69 11.99 -8.25
N ASP A 166 -4.47 10.95 -8.58
CA ASP A 166 -5.78 11.12 -9.21
C ASP A 166 -6.85 11.55 -8.18
N ASN A 167 -8.10 11.60 -8.61
CA ASN A 167 -9.20 12.02 -7.74
C ASN A 167 -9.57 10.97 -6.67
N GLU A 168 -9.34 9.70 -6.95
CA GLU A 168 -9.57 8.57 -6.03
C GLU A 168 -8.43 8.42 -5.01
N GLY A 169 -7.32 9.13 -5.22
CA GLY A 169 -6.16 9.11 -4.34
C GLY A 169 -5.10 8.08 -4.74
N ASN A 170 -5.20 7.49 -5.94
CA ASN A 170 -4.13 6.67 -6.49
C ASN A 170 -3.00 7.54 -7.04
N LEU A 171 -1.76 7.05 -6.97
CA LEU A 171 -0.56 7.69 -7.50
C LEU A 171 -0.61 7.73 -9.04
N ALA A 172 -1.01 8.85 -9.61
CA ALA A 172 -1.11 9.03 -11.06
C ALA A 172 0.26 9.26 -11.73
N GLY A 173 1.27 9.74 -10.99
CA GLY A 173 2.61 9.89 -11.55
C GLY A 173 3.69 10.36 -10.57
N VAL A 174 4.93 10.21 -11.01
CA VAL A 174 6.15 10.53 -10.27
C VAL A 174 7.12 11.25 -11.17
N SER A 175 7.78 12.30 -10.68
CA SER A 175 8.84 12.99 -11.42
C SER A 175 9.95 13.42 -10.47
N THR A 176 11.11 13.79 -11.03
CA THR A 176 12.20 14.38 -10.25
C THR A 176 12.65 15.71 -10.85
N ASN A 177 13.07 16.64 -10.00
CA ASN A 177 13.65 17.91 -10.43
C ASN A 177 14.96 17.75 -11.22
N ASN A 178 15.72 16.70 -10.92
CA ASN A 178 17.04 16.45 -11.52
C ASN A 178 16.96 15.91 -12.95
N ASN A 179 15.81 15.34 -13.35
CA ASN A 179 15.61 14.89 -14.73
C ASN A 179 14.11 14.88 -15.10
N PRO A 180 13.58 15.96 -15.70
CA PRO A 180 12.17 16.03 -16.08
C PRO A 180 11.79 15.05 -17.19
N ASN A 181 12.76 14.52 -17.95
CA ASN A 181 12.53 13.48 -18.96
C ASN A 181 12.35 12.08 -18.34
N VAL A 182 12.58 11.94 -17.03
CA VAL A 182 12.32 10.72 -16.27
C VAL A 182 11.08 10.96 -15.42
N SER A 183 9.93 10.61 -16.00
CA SER A 183 8.64 10.64 -15.34
C SER A 183 7.96 9.28 -15.40
N GLU A 184 7.27 8.92 -14.33
CA GLU A 184 6.42 7.75 -14.26
C GLU A 184 4.96 8.18 -14.32
N SER A 185 4.12 7.37 -14.97
CA SER A 185 2.68 7.57 -14.99
C SER A 185 1.95 6.24 -14.84
N TYR A 186 0.81 6.28 -14.16
CA TYR A 186 -0.01 5.11 -13.89
C TYR A 186 -1.47 5.40 -14.19
N THR A 187 -2.18 4.38 -14.68
CA THR A 187 -3.64 4.37 -14.68
C THR A 187 -4.13 3.17 -13.90
N TYR A 188 -5.39 3.22 -13.49
CA TYR A 188 -5.98 2.27 -12.55
C TYR A 188 -7.28 1.71 -13.09
N ASP A 189 -7.60 0.48 -12.70
CA ASP A 189 -8.96 -0.05 -12.86
C ASP A 189 -9.88 0.36 -11.70
N SER A 190 -11.10 -0.17 -11.66
CA SER A 190 -12.09 0.14 -10.62
C SER A 190 -12.08 -0.85 -9.45
N TYR A 191 -11.21 -1.87 -9.48
CA TYR A 191 -11.18 -2.94 -8.49
C TYR A 191 -10.24 -2.62 -7.33
N LYS A 192 -10.41 -3.33 -6.21
CA LYS A 192 -9.67 -3.04 -4.97
C LYS A 192 -8.24 -3.54 -5.07
N ASN A 193 -7.29 -2.72 -4.62
CA ASN A 193 -5.90 -3.15 -4.52
C ASN A 193 -5.68 -4.15 -3.37
N PRO A 194 -4.91 -5.24 -3.56
CA PRO A 194 -4.61 -6.22 -2.51
C PRO A 194 -3.78 -5.66 -1.36
N PHE A 195 -2.99 -4.61 -1.60
CA PHE A 195 -2.07 -4.01 -0.65
C PHE A 195 -2.66 -2.84 0.13
N ARG A 196 -3.92 -2.44 -0.13
CA ARG A 196 -4.56 -1.26 0.48
C ARG A 196 -4.65 -1.27 2.02
N ASN A 197 -4.40 -2.42 2.62
CA ASN A 197 -4.53 -2.69 4.05
C ASN A 197 -3.21 -3.12 4.72
N ILE A 198 -2.09 -3.01 3.99
CA ILE A 198 -0.77 -3.49 4.39
C ILE A 198 0.15 -2.27 4.53
N PRO A 199 1.08 -2.26 5.49
CA PRO A 199 2.00 -1.14 5.71
C PRO A 199 3.06 -0.95 4.60
N ILE A 200 3.03 -1.76 3.54
CA ILE A 200 3.99 -1.72 2.44
C ILE A 200 3.28 -1.93 1.11
N ASN A 201 3.64 -1.12 0.11
CA ASN A 201 3.29 -1.39 -1.28
C ASN A 201 4.42 -2.19 -1.96
N ILE A 202 4.30 -3.51 -1.94
CA ILE A 202 5.31 -4.43 -2.47
C ILE A 202 5.52 -4.26 -3.98
N GLN A 203 4.47 -3.90 -4.71
CA GLN A 203 4.60 -3.62 -6.14
C GLN A 203 5.60 -2.50 -6.40
N LEU A 204 5.66 -1.47 -5.54
CA LEU A 204 6.65 -0.41 -5.69
C LEU A 204 8.07 -0.86 -5.30
N ASP A 205 8.20 -1.76 -4.33
CA ASP A 205 9.52 -2.32 -3.94
C ASP A 205 10.12 -3.18 -5.07
N LEU A 206 9.28 -3.96 -5.77
CA LEU A 206 9.74 -4.88 -6.81
C LEU A 206 9.92 -4.22 -8.19
N ASN A 207 9.14 -3.19 -8.53
CA ASN A 207 9.07 -2.64 -9.90
C ASN A 207 10.06 -1.50 -10.22
N ARG A 208 11.21 -1.40 -9.54
CA ARG A 208 12.28 -0.39 -9.84
C ARG A 208 11.76 1.04 -10.09
N THR A 209 10.72 1.43 -9.36
CA THR A 209 10.04 2.73 -9.51
C THR A 209 10.72 3.81 -8.69
N MET A 210 10.57 5.06 -9.13
CA MET A 210 10.95 6.24 -8.36
C MET A 210 10.04 6.48 -7.15
N ALA A 211 8.86 5.83 -7.07
CA ALA A 211 7.95 5.87 -5.94
C ALA A 211 8.45 5.11 -4.69
N THR A 212 9.69 4.62 -4.71
CA THR A 212 10.26 3.83 -3.61
C THR A 212 10.35 4.61 -2.29
N ASP A 213 10.45 5.94 -2.35
CA ASP A 213 10.52 6.80 -1.16
C ASP A 213 9.20 6.78 -0.33
N ILE A 214 8.07 6.39 -0.92
CA ILE A 214 6.74 6.39 -0.25
C ILE A 214 6.14 4.99 -0.05
N ILE A 215 6.89 3.90 -0.22
CA ILE A 215 6.34 2.53 -0.15
C ILE A 215 5.68 2.17 1.20
N TYR A 216 6.10 2.80 2.30
CA TYR A 216 5.58 2.56 3.65
C TYR A 216 4.43 3.50 4.06
N TYR A 217 4.04 4.39 3.15
CA TYR A 217 3.00 5.38 3.38
C TYR A 217 1.84 5.20 2.39
N TYR A 218 2.16 5.00 1.11
CA TYR A 218 1.18 4.95 0.04
C TYR A 218 0.52 3.58 -0.06
N ALA A 219 -0.76 3.53 0.31
CA ALA A 219 -1.65 2.41 0.08
C ALA A 219 -2.54 2.69 -1.14
N PRO A 220 -2.30 2.05 -2.31
CA PRO A 220 -3.13 2.25 -3.49
C PRO A 220 -4.58 1.83 -3.23
N VAL A 221 -5.53 2.57 -3.78
CA VAL A 221 -6.96 2.25 -3.69
C VAL A 221 -7.31 1.16 -4.71
N ASN A 222 -6.79 1.30 -5.93
CA ASN A 222 -7.09 0.46 -7.09
C ASN A 222 -5.88 -0.29 -7.65
N ASN A 223 -6.13 -1.26 -8.54
CA ASN A 223 -5.05 -1.98 -9.22
C ASN A 223 -4.52 -1.14 -10.39
N ILE A 224 -3.19 -1.13 -10.57
CA ILE A 224 -2.54 -0.45 -11.70
C ILE A 224 -2.90 -1.21 -12.97
N SER A 225 -3.64 -0.60 -13.89
CA SER A 225 -4.00 -1.23 -15.16
C SER A 225 -2.95 -0.96 -16.24
N THR A 226 -2.38 0.25 -16.28
CA THR A 226 -1.29 0.60 -17.20
C THR A 226 -0.23 1.43 -16.50
N TYR A 227 0.99 1.39 -17.02
CA TYR A 227 2.10 2.16 -16.47
C TYR A 227 3.11 2.54 -17.54
N LYS A 228 3.88 3.58 -17.21
CA LYS A 228 5.08 4.00 -17.94
C LYS A 228 6.15 4.40 -16.92
N LEU A 229 7.33 3.80 -16.99
CA LEU A 229 8.47 4.05 -16.10
C LEU A 229 9.59 4.78 -16.86
N GLY A 230 9.42 6.09 -17.05
CA GLY A 230 10.33 6.91 -17.83
C GLY A 230 10.37 6.50 -19.31
N LEU A 231 11.59 6.38 -19.85
CA LEU A 231 11.84 5.92 -21.22
C LEU A 231 12.12 4.41 -21.31
N ARG A 232 12.05 3.69 -20.18
CA ARG A 232 12.55 2.31 -20.08
C ARG A 232 11.47 1.29 -20.37
N GLU A 233 10.27 1.54 -19.85
CA GLU A 233 9.25 0.51 -19.76
C GLU A 233 7.87 1.12 -19.84
N GLU A 234 6.99 0.53 -20.64
CA GLU A 234 5.56 0.80 -20.59
C GLU A 234 4.81 -0.52 -20.78
N GLY A 235 3.65 -0.63 -20.15
CA GLY A 235 2.93 -1.89 -20.16
C GLY A 235 1.51 -1.81 -19.65
N ASN A 236 0.79 -2.90 -19.87
CA ASN A 236 -0.55 -3.13 -19.37
C ASN A 236 -0.52 -4.36 -18.46
N ILE A 237 -1.29 -4.32 -17.37
CA ILE A 237 -1.45 -5.44 -16.45
C ILE A 237 -2.87 -5.98 -16.59
N GLN A 238 -2.97 -7.27 -16.87
CA GLN A 238 -4.24 -7.99 -16.93
C GLN A 238 -4.44 -8.72 -15.61
N TYR A 239 -5.61 -8.55 -14.98
CA TYR A 239 -5.96 -9.20 -13.71
C TYR A 239 -7.13 -10.16 -13.89
N GLU A 240 -7.13 -11.20 -13.06
CA GLU A 240 -8.31 -12.02 -12.78
C GLU A 240 -8.80 -11.73 -11.37
N TYR A 241 -10.11 -11.81 -11.14
CA TYR A 241 -10.75 -11.40 -9.89
C TYR A 241 -11.58 -12.52 -9.28
N ASN A 242 -11.62 -12.57 -7.94
CA ASN A 242 -12.61 -13.38 -7.22
C ASN A 242 -13.97 -12.66 -7.12
N SER A 243 -14.97 -13.35 -6.56
CA SER A 243 -16.32 -12.80 -6.35
C SER A 243 -16.39 -11.57 -5.44
N ASP A 244 -15.36 -11.36 -4.59
CA ASP A 244 -15.25 -10.21 -3.69
C ASP A 244 -14.52 -9.03 -4.36
N ASN A 245 -14.24 -9.12 -5.66
CA ASN A 245 -13.52 -8.10 -6.46
C ASN A 245 -12.08 -7.84 -5.99
N TYR A 246 -11.41 -8.88 -5.46
CA TYR A 246 -9.97 -8.87 -5.20
C TYR A 246 -9.22 -9.63 -6.30
N PRO A 247 -8.06 -9.16 -6.77
CA PRO A 247 -7.32 -9.83 -7.82
C PRO A 247 -6.77 -11.16 -7.31
N THR A 248 -6.93 -12.25 -8.04
CA THR A 248 -6.37 -13.58 -7.72
C THR A 248 -5.10 -13.87 -8.49
N SER A 249 -4.96 -13.30 -9.68
CA SER A 249 -3.77 -13.38 -10.50
C SER A 249 -3.57 -12.09 -11.30
N SER A 250 -2.35 -11.87 -11.79
CA SER A 250 -2.09 -10.88 -12.83
C SER A 250 -1.07 -11.38 -13.84
N LYS A 251 -1.03 -10.74 -15.01
CA LYS A 251 -0.03 -10.98 -16.04
C LYS A 251 0.34 -9.66 -16.74
N LYS A 252 1.64 -9.47 -16.96
CA LYS A 252 2.19 -8.42 -17.82
C LYS A 252 3.40 -8.93 -18.60
N THR A 253 3.72 -8.27 -19.70
CA THR A 253 4.92 -8.54 -20.50
C THR A 253 5.79 -7.28 -20.47
N VAL A 254 7.08 -7.47 -20.22
CA VAL A 254 8.09 -6.42 -20.14
C VAL A 254 9.29 -6.88 -20.96
N ASP A 255 9.55 -6.20 -22.07
CA ASP A 255 10.52 -6.64 -23.08
C ASP A 255 10.28 -8.13 -23.45
N ASP A 256 11.30 -8.98 -23.29
CA ASP A 256 11.25 -10.42 -23.53
C ASP A 256 10.82 -11.24 -22.29
N SER A 257 10.36 -10.57 -21.22
CA SER A 257 9.98 -11.20 -19.96
C SER A 257 8.47 -11.21 -19.75
N VAL A 258 7.94 -12.33 -19.24
CA VAL A 258 6.55 -12.44 -18.79
C VAL A 258 6.52 -12.50 -17.27
N ILE A 259 5.83 -11.53 -16.66
CA ILE A 259 5.65 -11.46 -15.22
C ILE A 259 4.23 -11.89 -14.89
N THR A 260 4.09 -12.91 -14.04
CA THR A 260 2.81 -13.32 -13.48
C THR A 260 2.80 -13.13 -11.97
N GLU A 261 1.66 -12.73 -11.46
CA GLU A 261 1.42 -12.57 -10.03
C GLU A 261 0.31 -13.51 -9.56
N THR A 262 0.40 -14.01 -8.34
CA THR A 262 -0.67 -14.79 -7.69
C THR A 262 -0.89 -14.25 -6.29
N PHE A 263 -2.17 -14.05 -5.93
CA PHE A 263 -2.57 -13.47 -4.66
C PHE A 263 -3.45 -14.46 -3.89
N VAL A 264 -3.06 -14.75 -2.65
CA VAL A 264 -3.82 -15.65 -1.77
C VAL A 264 -4.35 -14.86 -0.60
N TYR A 265 -5.65 -14.97 -0.35
CA TYR A 265 -6.34 -14.24 0.71
C TYR A 265 -6.78 -15.17 1.84
N LYS A 266 -7.00 -14.58 3.01
CA LYS A 266 -7.71 -15.21 4.13
C LYS A 266 -8.70 -14.22 4.74
N LYS A 267 -9.72 -14.75 5.42
CA LYS A 267 -10.64 -13.97 6.25
C LYS A 267 -10.07 -13.90 7.67
N ILE A 268 -10.14 -12.74 8.30
CA ILE A 268 -9.79 -12.51 9.71
C ILE A 268 -10.96 -11.82 10.42
N LYS A 269 -11.13 -12.09 11.72
CA LYS A 269 -12.19 -11.51 12.54
C LYS A 269 -11.80 -10.10 12.97
N GLU A 270 -12.65 -9.11 12.73
CA GLU A 270 -12.50 -7.72 13.23
C GLU A 270 -12.99 -7.57 14.67
#